data_AF-A0A0E3JZJ8-F1
#
_entry.id   AF-A0A0E3JZJ8-F1
#
_cell.length_a   1.000
_cell.length_b   1.000
_cell.length_c   1.000
_cell.angle_alpha   90.00
_cell.angle_beta   90.00
_cell.angle_gamma   90.00
#
_symmetry.space_group_name_H-M   'P 1'
#
loop_
_entity.id
_entity.type
_entity.pdbx_description
1 polymer ?
#
loop_
_entity_poly.entity_id
_entity_poly.type
_entity_poly.pdbx_seq_one_letter_code
_entity_poly.pdbx_strand_id
1 'polypeptide(L)'
;MNGISEVLEKIVKAFASICGIFVGIVQGFIKSSYSYFKGMKYIANNNYSVRAKEMFDEPAEEKYFFYEQYEDLKNSYYSAAAVNKGNILLYKKAEQENHCSLGRAKGALVSIYVFGNIFNIIYFFIHFIIITIISIPIYAFYFIIKTIESIKLKKKSLGTICTYCYSKFDIPYYLCPNCGRIHKNLVSGPYGILKRKCSCGEIIASANISGRHRLSAVCPVCLKKSEVKEIPSACIAFIGEEASGKTTFIYSIIHYLLNSKKWNVEFLDSMKKEGFNNVNEWSCNLENLKEHRILYNIFISSKENFIKKLLYIYDTKGENFNSISRIITQKYYKYVNALVFIVDPLCIDEVIEGEFVKNEFKELSSKNINDLLDRFIISMKKLCEIEADEKINVPIAVVINKMDLMDYNGTPIDFLKLVREEKFIRKVQYNFSNSEFFFTENLNSISNDIKVAEPVEWILNKV
;
A
#
# COMPACT_ATOMS: atom_id res chain seq x y z
N MET A 1 -89.06 -33.92 -23.22
CA MET A 1 -88.48 -32.60 -23.58
C MET A 1 -87.50 -32.05 -22.53
N ASN A 2 -87.62 -32.40 -21.23
CA ASN A 2 -86.75 -31.83 -20.18
C ASN A 2 -85.28 -32.28 -20.23
N GLY A 3 -84.99 -33.51 -20.66
CA GLY A 3 -83.60 -34.00 -20.74
C GLY A 3 -82.75 -33.35 -21.85
N ILE A 4 -83.36 -32.88 -22.94
CA ILE A 4 -82.65 -32.22 -24.05
C ILE A 4 -82.22 -30.81 -23.64
N SER A 5 -83.08 -30.08 -22.91
CA SER A 5 -82.78 -28.74 -22.38
C SER A 5 -81.61 -28.77 -21.39
N GLU A 6 -81.57 -29.76 -20.50
CA GLU A 6 -80.52 -29.89 -19.49
C GLU A 6 -79.16 -30.25 -20.11
N VAL A 7 -79.16 -31.07 -21.18
CA VAL A 7 -77.96 -31.39 -21.96
C VAL A 7 -77.48 -30.16 -22.74
N LEU A 8 -78.38 -29.39 -23.37
CA LEU A 8 -78.01 -28.16 -24.08
C LEU A 8 -77.39 -27.12 -23.14
N GLU A 9 -77.94 -26.96 -21.95
CA GLU A 9 -77.45 -26.02 -20.93
C GLU A 9 -76.05 -26.42 -20.44
N LYS A 10 -75.78 -27.71 -20.23
CA LYS A 10 -74.45 -28.24 -19.90
C LYS A 10 -73.43 -27.97 -21.01
N ILE A 11 -73.83 -28.14 -22.28
CA ILE A 11 -72.97 -27.89 -23.44
C ILE A 11 -72.64 -26.38 -23.57
N VAL A 12 -73.62 -25.50 -23.42
CA VAL A 12 -73.41 -24.04 -23.47
C VAL A 12 -72.50 -23.58 -22.33
N LYS A 13 -72.71 -24.08 -21.10
CA LYS A 13 -71.83 -23.79 -19.95
C LYS A 13 -70.40 -24.28 -20.17
N ALA A 14 -70.23 -25.47 -20.75
CA ALA A 14 -68.93 -26.03 -21.08
C ALA A 14 -68.21 -25.18 -22.15
N PHE A 15 -68.91 -24.80 -23.22
CA PHE A 15 -68.35 -23.97 -24.28
C PHE A 15 -67.95 -22.58 -23.77
N ALA A 16 -68.82 -21.95 -22.97
CA ALA A 16 -68.54 -20.67 -22.32
C ALA A 16 -67.31 -20.75 -21.40
N SER A 17 -67.14 -21.85 -20.65
CA SER A 17 -65.97 -22.09 -19.81
C SER A 17 -64.68 -22.25 -20.65
N ILE A 18 -64.73 -23.00 -21.76
CA ILE A 18 -63.58 -23.21 -22.65
C ILE A 18 -63.14 -21.90 -23.32
N CYS A 19 -64.09 -21.12 -23.84
CA CYS A 19 -63.81 -19.79 -24.38
C CYS A 19 -63.21 -18.87 -23.31
N GLY A 20 -63.76 -18.92 -22.09
CA GLY A 20 -63.21 -18.22 -20.92
C GLY A 20 -61.75 -18.58 -20.68
N ILE A 21 -61.42 -19.88 -20.60
CA ILE A 21 -60.05 -20.39 -20.39
C ILE A 21 -59.11 -19.83 -21.45
N PHE A 22 -59.48 -19.88 -22.72
CA PHE A 22 -58.65 -19.37 -23.82
C PHE A 22 -58.35 -17.87 -23.66
N VAL A 23 -59.37 -17.06 -23.40
CA VAL A 23 -59.21 -15.62 -23.15
C VAL A 23 -58.35 -15.37 -21.91
N GLY A 24 -58.53 -16.17 -20.86
CA GLY A 24 -57.72 -16.15 -19.65
C GLY A 24 -56.24 -16.42 -19.93
N ILE A 25 -55.93 -17.44 -20.74
CA ILE A 25 -54.57 -17.81 -21.10
C ILE A 25 -53.87 -16.66 -21.83
N VAL A 26 -54.53 -16.06 -22.83
CA VAL A 26 -53.98 -14.93 -23.61
C VAL A 26 -53.73 -13.72 -22.69
N GLN A 27 -54.66 -13.41 -21.78
CA GLN A 27 -54.48 -12.32 -20.83
C GLN A 27 -53.35 -12.58 -19.83
N GLY A 28 -53.24 -13.80 -19.32
CA GLY A 28 -52.16 -14.21 -18.43
C GLY A 28 -50.79 -14.12 -19.13
N PHE A 29 -50.73 -14.48 -20.41
CA PHE A 29 -49.53 -14.41 -21.23
C PHE A 29 -49.06 -12.96 -21.39
N ILE A 30 -49.95 -12.06 -21.80
CA ILE A 30 -49.65 -10.62 -21.94
C ILE A 30 -49.23 -10.02 -20.60
N LYS A 31 -49.93 -10.31 -19.49
CA LYS A 31 -49.52 -9.79 -18.18
C LYS A 31 -48.14 -10.30 -17.75
N SER A 32 -47.82 -11.54 -18.07
CA SER A 32 -46.54 -12.17 -17.73
C SER A 32 -45.38 -11.53 -18.51
N SER A 33 -45.56 -11.22 -19.80
CA SER A 33 -44.51 -10.60 -20.61
C SER A 33 -44.13 -9.18 -20.12
N TYR A 34 -45.08 -8.43 -19.54
CA TYR A 34 -44.81 -7.10 -19.00
C TYR A 34 -44.36 -7.06 -17.53
N SER A 35 -44.43 -8.18 -16.81
CA SER A 35 -44.19 -8.18 -15.35
C SER A 35 -42.74 -7.86 -14.99
N TYR A 36 -41.78 -8.28 -15.82
CA TYR A 36 -40.37 -7.94 -15.63
C TYR A 36 -40.09 -6.45 -15.80
N PHE A 37 -40.63 -5.84 -16.87
CA PHE A 37 -40.50 -4.40 -17.12
C PHE A 37 -41.15 -3.54 -16.02
N LYS A 38 -42.27 -4.00 -15.44
CA LYS A 38 -42.87 -3.34 -14.27
C LYS A 38 -41.95 -3.41 -13.05
N GLY A 39 -41.32 -4.56 -12.81
CA GLY A 39 -40.32 -4.73 -11.76
C GLY A 39 -39.13 -3.79 -11.93
N MET A 40 -38.57 -3.71 -13.14
CA MET A 40 -37.46 -2.79 -13.45
C MET A 40 -37.86 -1.31 -13.25
N LYS A 41 -39.05 -0.90 -13.73
CA LYS A 41 -39.52 0.49 -13.57
C LYS A 41 -39.70 0.89 -12.09
N TYR A 42 -40.09 -0.07 -11.24
CA TYR A 42 -40.21 0.17 -9.81
C TYR A 42 -38.85 0.46 -9.16
N ILE A 43 -37.80 -0.23 -9.58
CA ILE A 43 -36.43 -0.05 -9.07
C ILE A 43 -35.82 1.25 -9.59
N ALA A 44 -35.99 1.55 -10.88
CA ALA A 44 -35.49 2.79 -11.47
C ALA A 44 -36.02 4.06 -10.77
N ASN A 45 -37.19 3.98 -10.13
CA ASN A 45 -37.78 5.08 -9.37
C ASN A 45 -37.37 5.11 -7.89
N ASN A 46 -36.77 4.03 -7.39
CA ASN A 46 -36.47 3.82 -5.99
C ASN A 46 -34.98 3.49 -5.82
N ASN A 47 -34.15 4.52 -5.65
CA ASN A 47 -32.70 4.39 -5.45
C ASN A 47 -32.39 3.61 -4.17
N TYR A 48 -32.21 2.29 -4.26
CA TYR A 48 -31.83 1.43 -3.13
C TYR A 48 -30.53 0.69 -3.42
N SER A 49 -29.40 1.32 -3.14
CA SER A 49 -28.15 0.60 -2.85
C SER A 49 -27.82 0.73 -1.36
N VAL A 50 -28.04 -0.36 -0.62
CA VAL A 50 -27.81 -0.41 0.84
C VAL A 50 -26.37 -0.86 1.15
N ARG A 51 -25.82 -1.76 0.33
CA ARG A 51 -24.56 -2.46 0.62
C ARG A 51 -23.31 -1.60 0.38
N ALA A 52 -23.40 -0.62 -0.51
CA ALA A 52 -22.32 0.31 -0.83
C ALA A 52 -22.00 1.31 0.29
N LYS A 53 -23.03 1.74 1.05
CA LYS A 53 -22.88 2.70 2.14
C LYS A 53 -22.22 2.11 3.39
N GLU A 54 -22.44 0.82 3.66
CA GLU A 54 -21.93 0.17 4.87
C GLU A 54 -20.47 -0.32 4.71
N MET A 55 -20.03 -0.63 3.49
CA MET A 55 -18.77 -1.34 3.28
C MET A 55 -17.56 -0.43 3.04
N PHE A 56 -17.76 0.85 2.63
CA PHE A 56 -16.67 1.82 2.58
C PHE A 56 -17.12 3.22 3.00
N ASP A 57 -16.65 3.63 4.17
CA ASP A 57 -16.75 4.99 4.73
C ASP A 57 -15.86 5.99 3.95
N GLU A 58 -16.10 6.11 2.64
CA GLU A 58 -15.43 7.05 1.74
C GLU A 58 -16.40 8.17 1.35
N PRO A 59 -15.97 9.45 1.40
CA PRO A 59 -16.83 10.59 1.06
C PRO A 59 -16.99 10.77 -0.47
N ALA A 60 -17.34 9.71 -1.20
CA ALA A 60 -17.39 9.67 -2.66
C ALA A 60 -18.65 8.95 -3.20
N GLU A 61 -19.08 9.35 -4.40
CA GLU A 61 -20.17 8.68 -5.13
C GLU A 61 -19.66 7.41 -5.80
N GLU A 62 -20.38 6.31 -5.63
CA GLU A 62 -20.08 5.03 -6.29
C GLU A 62 -20.51 5.05 -7.76
N LYS A 63 -19.80 4.30 -8.60
CA LYS A 63 -20.18 4.05 -9.99
C LYS A 63 -21.04 2.80 -10.10
N TYR A 64 -22.14 2.93 -10.83
CA TYR A 64 -23.14 1.88 -11.08
C TYR A 64 -22.55 0.52 -11.47
N PHE A 65 -21.55 0.52 -12.36
CA PHE A 65 -21.03 -0.70 -13.01
C PHE A 65 -20.12 -1.60 -12.13
N PHE A 66 -19.94 -1.29 -10.85
CA PHE A 66 -19.12 -2.12 -9.94
C PHE A 66 -19.93 -3.01 -9.01
N TYR A 67 -21.03 -2.50 -8.44
CA TYR A 67 -21.85 -3.27 -7.49
C TYR A 67 -23.35 -3.07 -7.73
N GLU A 68 -23.78 -1.81 -7.82
CA GLU A 68 -25.20 -1.42 -7.95
C GLU A 68 -25.92 -2.17 -9.09
N GLN A 69 -25.27 -2.35 -10.25
CA GLN A 69 -25.87 -3.08 -11.38
C GLN A 69 -26.30 -4.52 -11.06
N TYR A 70 -25.57 -5.23 -10.20
CA TYR A 70 -25.88 -6.61 -9.86
C TYR A 70 -26.94 -6.67 -8.75
N GLU A 71 -26.97 -5.67 -7.88
CA GLU A 71 -28.07 -5.49 -6.93
C GLU A 71 -29.37 -5.19 -7.66
N ASP A 72 -29.35 -4.29 -8.64
CA ASP A 72 -30.51 -3.96 -9.46
C ASP A 72 -31.00 -5.12 -10.33
N LEU A 73 -30.08 -5.93 -10.88
CA LEU A 73 -30.43 -7.17 -11.57
C LEU A 73 -31.18 -8.14 -10.63
N LYS A 74 -30.65 -8.35 -9.42
CA LYS A 74 -31.27 -9.22 -8.41
C LYS A 74 -32.62 -8.67 -7.96
N ASN A 75 -32.69 -7.36 -7.69
CA ASN A 75 -33.92 -6.68 -7.28
C ASN A 75 -34.98 -6.75 -8.39
N SER A 76 -34.58 -6.66 -9.67
CA SER A 76 -35.48 -6.74 -10.82
C SER A 76 -36.17 -8.10 -10.89
N TYR A 77 -35.42 -9.18 -10.66
CA TYR A 77 -35.95 -10.53 -10.60
C TYR A 77 -36.99 -10.72 -9.49
N TYR A 78 -36.68 -10.28 -8.26
CA TYR A 78 -37.61 -10.39 -7.13
C TYR A 78 -38.84 -9.50 -7.30
N SER A 79 -38.66 -8.30 -7.83
CA SER A 79 -39.76 -7.37 -8.10
C SER A 79 -40.70 -7.94 -9.17
N ALA A 80 -40.18 -8.54 -10.23
CA ALA A 80 -40.97 -9.23 -11.24
C ALA A 80 -41.76 -10.42 -10.66
N ALA A 81 -41.12 -11.22 -9.79
CA ALA A 81 -41.78 -12.31 -9.09
C ALA A 81 -42.90 -11.81 -8.16
N ALA A 82 -42.69 -10.68 -7.48
CA ALA A 82 -43.70 -10.05 -6.64
C ALA A 82 -44.89 -9.53 -7.46
N VAL A 83 -44.65 -8.93 -8.63
CA VAL A 83 -45.70 -8.51 -9.57
C VAL A 83 -46.53 -9.70 -10.04
N ASN A 84 -45.89 -10.82 -10.40
CA ASN A 84 -46.58 -12.06 -10.77
C ASN A 84 -47.44 -12.60 -9.61
N LYS A 85 -46.91 -12.61 -8.39
CA LYS A 85 -47.65 -13.02 -7.19
C LYS A 85 -48.86 -12.11 -6.92
N GLY A 86 -48.70 -10.79 -7.10
CA GLY A 86 -49.79 -9.82 -7.01
C GLY A 86 -50.90 -10.09 -8.03
N ASN A 87 -50.53 -10.34 -9.29
CA ASN A 87 -51.48 -10.71 -10.34
C ASN A 87 -52.26 -11.99 -10.01
N ILE A 88 -51.59 -13.01 -9.45
CA ILE A 88 -52.23 -14.26 -8.99
C ILE A 88 -53.25 -13.98 -7.89
N LEU A 89 -52.91 -13.13 -6.91
CA LEU A 89 -53.83 -12.76 -5.83
C LEU A 89 -55.06 -12.00 -6.33
N LEU A 90 -54.90 -11.13 -7.33
CA LEU A 90 -56.04 -10.42 -7.95
C LEU A 90 -57.04 -11.39 -8.59
N TYR A 91 -56.57 -12.39 -9.33
CA TYR A 91 -57.46 -13.40 -9.94
C TYR A 91 -58.08 -14.36 -8.91
N LYS A 92 -57.41 -14.61 -7.77
CA LYS A 92 -57.99 -15.40 -6.67
C LYS A 92 -59.08 -14.66 -5.90
N LYS A 93 -58.97 -13.33 -5.78
CA LYS A 93 -59.93 -12.49 -5.03
C LYS A 93 -61.11 -12.00 -5.88
N ALA A 94 -61.01 -12.02 -7.20
CA ALA A 94 -62.09 -11.59 -8.07
C ALA A 94 -63.30 -12.54 -7.93
N GLU A 95 -64.45 -11.98 -7.58
CA GLU A 95 -65.73 -12.68 -7.50
C GLU A 95 -66.18 -13.12 -8.91
N GLN A 96 -66.59 -14.38 -9.06
CA GLN A 96 -66.79 -15.03 -10.36
C GLN A 96 -68.24 -15.47 -10.51
N GLU A 97 -69.05 -14.58 -11.10
CA GLU A 97 -70.50 -14.73 -11.20
C GLU A 97 -70.93 -15.74 -12.28
N ASN A 98 -70.11 -15.96 -13.33
CA ASN A 98 -70.47 -16.77 -14.51
C ASN A 98 -69.40 -17.80 -14.91
N HIS A 99 -69.79 -18.93 -15.53
CA HIS A 99 -68.88 -20.01 -15.98
C HIS A 99 -67.75 -19.53 -16.92
N CYS A 100 -68.01 -18.53 -17.77
CA CYS A 100 -66.99 -17.89 -18.61
C CYS A 100 -65.93 -17.13 -17.79
N SER A 101 -66.36 -16.41 -16.74
CA SER A 101 -65.45 -15.67 -15.84
C SER A 101 -64.59 -16.60 -14.99
N LEU A 102 -65.15 -17.73 -14.56
CA LEU A 102 -64.43 -18.81 -13.87
C LEU A 102 -63.37 -19.46 -14.76
N GLY A 103 -63.74 -19.79 -16.01
CA GLY A 103 -62.81 -20.30 -17.01
C GLY A 103 -61.65 -19.32 -17.25
N ARG A 104 -61.96 -18.02 -17.40
CA ARG A 104 -60.98 -16.95 -17.59
C ARG A 104 -60.01 -16.81 -16.43
N ALA A 105 -60.49 -16.84 -15.20
CA ALA A 105 -59.62 -16.75 -14.03
C ALA A 105 -58.69 -17.98 -13.93
N LYS A 106 -59.20 -19.19 -14.13
CA LYS A 106 -58.40 -20.42 -14.12
C LYS A 106 -57.34 -20.41 -15.24
N GLY A 107 -57.72 -20.04 -16.46
CA GLY A 107 -56.80 -19.90 -17.60
C GLY A 107 -55.71 -18.87 -17.35
N ALA A 108 -56.06 -17.71 -16.77
CA ALA A 108 -55.10 -16.67 -16.41
C ALA A 108 -54.14 -17.10 -15.30
N LEU A 109 -54.61 -17.81 -14.26
CA LEU A 109 -53.79 -18.30 -13.16
C LEU A 109 -52.71 -19.28 -13.63
N VAL A 110 -53.10 -20.28 -14.41
CA VAL A 110 -52.16 -21.27 -14.98
C VAL A 110 -51.16 -20.57 -15.91
N SER A 111 -51.66 -19.68 -16.77
CA SER A 111 -50.82 -18.93 -17.71
C SER A 111 -49.80 -18.05 -16.98
N ILE A 112 -50.21 -17.30 -15.94
CA ILE A 112 -49.29 -16.45 -15.16
C ILE A 112 -48.26 -17.30 -14.39
N TYR A 113 -48.67 -18.44 -13.83
CA TYR A 113 -47.73 -19.30 -13.11
C TYR A 113 -46.66 -19.89 -14.04
N VAL A 114 -47.06 -20.38 -15.22
CA VAL A 114 -46.12 -21.00 -16.17
C VAL A 114 -45.32 -19.94 -16.92
N PHE A 115 -45.99 -19.07 -17.68
CA PHE A 115 -45.33 -18.08 -18.52
C PHE A 115 -44.67 -16.97 -17.70
N GLY A 116 -45.20 -16.61 -16.53
CA GLY A 116 -44.59 -15.61 -15.66
C GLY A 116 -43.20 -16.02 -15.15
N ASN A 117 -43.01 -17.29 -14.76
CA ASN A 117 -41.70 -17.79 -14.37
C ASN A 117 -40.76 -17.93 -15.56
N ILE A 118 -41.24 -18.47 -16.69
CA ILE A 118 -40.45 -18.61 -17.92
C ILE A 118 -39.94 -17.25 -18.40
N PHE A 119 -40.82 -16.26 -18.53
CA PHE A 119 -40.42 -14.92 -18.96
C PHE A 119 -39.51 -14.22 -17.96
N ASN A 120 -39.75 -14.37 -16.65
CA ASN A 120 -38.86 -13.78 -15.64
C ASN A 120 -37.43 -14.34 -15.76
N ILE A 121 -37.28 -15.65 -15.97
CA ILE A 121 -35.97 -16.29 -16.19
C ILE A 121 -35.34 -15.79 -17.50
N ILE A 122 -36.09 -15.79 -18.62
CA ILE A 122 -35.59 -15.34 -19.92
C ILE A 122 -35.11 -13.87 -19.85
N TYR A 123 -35.92 -12.97 -19.30
CA TYR A 123 -35.57 -11.56 -19.20
C TYR A 123 -34.45 -11.30 -18.20
N PHE A 124 -34.35 -12.09 -17.13
CA PHE A 124 -33.20 -12.06 -16.23
C PHE A 124 -31.90 -12.39 -16.98
N PHE A 125 -31.89 -13.46 -17.79
CA PHE A 125 -30.71 -13.81 -18.58
C PHE A 125 -30.37 -12.76 -19.62
N ILE A 126 -31.37 -12.20 -20.32
CA ILE A 126 -31.15 -11.09 -21.26
C ILE A 126 -30.54 -9.89 -20.54
N HIS A 127 -31.10 -9.49 -19.39
CA HIS A 127 -30.60 -8.37 -18.59
C HIS A 127 -29.16 -8.63 -18.09
N PHE A 128 -28.89 -9.84 -17.61
CA PHE A 128 -27.56 -10.27 -17.19
C PHE A 128 -26.54 -10.21 -18.34
N ILE A 129 -26.89 -10.69 -19.54
CA ILE A 129 -26.04 -10.64 -20.72
C ILE A 129 -25.73 -9.18 -21.08
N ILE A 130 -26.75 -8.31 -21.11
CA ILE A 130 -26.58 -6.88 -21.42
C ILE A 130 -25.62 -6.23 -20.42
N ILE A 131 -25.85 -6.40 -19.11
CA ILE A 131 -24.98 -5.86 -18.06
C ILE A 131 -23.56 -6.39 -18.22
N THR A 132 -23.40 -7.68 -18.48
CA THR A 132 -22.08 -8.32 -18.61
C THR A 132 -21.32 -7.76 -19.81
N ILE A 133 -21.97 -7.65 -20.98
CA ILE A 133 -21.34 -7.10 -22.20
C ILE A 133 -20.87 -5.66 -21.97
N ILE A 134 -21.69 -4.82 -21.33
CA ILE A 134 -21.33 -3.44 -21.02
C ILE A 134 -20.21 -3.37 -19.97
N SER A 135 -20.20 -4.30 -19.01
CA SER A 135 -19.23 -4.35 -17.93
C SER A 135 -17.85 -4.79 -18.38
N ILE A 136 -17.74 -5.72 -19.35
CA ILE A 136 -16.46 -6.27 -19.84
C ILE A 136 -15.42 -5.17 -20.14
N PRO A 137 -15.69 -4.15 -20.98
CA PRO A 137 -14.70 -3.11 -21.27
C PRO A 137 -14.34 -2.27 -20.03
N ILE A 138 -15.28 -2.04 -19.11
CA ILE A 138 -15.05 -1.28 -17.87
C ILE A 138 -14.12 -2.04 -16.94
N TYR A 139 -14.38 -3.34 -16.73
CA TYR A 139 -13.50 -4.19 -15.91
C TYR A 139 -12.15 -4.39 -16.57
N ALA A 140 -12.09 -4.59 -17.90
CA ALA A 140 -10.83 -4.67 -18.63
C ALA A 140 -9.99 -3.40 -18.43
N PHE A 141 -10.60 -2.21 -18.57
CA PHE A 141 -9.94 -0.94 -18.32
C PHE A 141 -9.49 -0.80 -16.86
N TYR A 142 -10.33 -1.17 -15.89
CA TYR A 142 -9.97 -1.21 -14.47
C TYR A 142 -8.74 -2.10 -14.21
N PHE A 143 -8.72 -3.32 -14.75
CA PHE A 143 -7.61 -4.25 -14.59
C PHE A 143 -6.32 -3.73 -15.23
N ILE A 144 -6.40 -3.09 -16.41
CA ILE A 144 -5.24 -2.47 -17.06
C ILE A 144 -4.64 -1.39 -16.15
N ILE A 145 -5.46 -0.45 -15.68
CA ILE A 145 -4.98 0.64 -14.81
C ILE A 145 -4.43 0.08 -13.50
N LYS A 146 -5.13 -0.86 -12.86
CA LYS A 146 -4.68 -1.51 -11.62
C LYS A 146 -3.35 -2.23 -11.80
N THR A 147 -3.14 -2.88 -12.94
CA THR A 147 -1.88 -3.57 -13.26
C THR A 147 -0.74 -2.57 -13.42
N ILE A 148 -0.97 -1.45 -14.14
CA ILE A 148 0.01 -0.38 -14.29
C ILE A 148 0.40 0.22 -12.93
N GLU A 149 -0.58 0.49 -12.06
CA GLU A 149 -0.32 1.02 -10.71
C GLU A 149 0.43 0.00 -9.84
N SER A 150 0.02 -1.26 -9.86
CA SER A 150 0.65 -2.33 -9.09
C SER A 150 2.10 -2.58 -9.51
N ILE A 151 2.41 -2.53 -10.81
CA ILE A 151 3.79 -2.65 -11.32
C ILE A 151 4.63 -1.47 -10.83
N LYS A 152 4.08 -0.24 -10.87
CA LYS A 152 4.79 0.94 -10.36
C LYS A 152 5.05 0.85 -8.85
N LEU A 153 4.08 0.38 -8.06
CA LEU A 153 4.24 0.21 -6.62
C LEU A 153 5.22 -0.94 -6.28
N LYS A 154 5.14 -2.08 -6.96
CA LYS A 154 6.07 -3.20 -6.76
C LYS A 154 7.52 -2.85 -7.14
N LYS A 155 7.73 -2.13 -8.25
CA LYS A 155 9.06 -1.60 -8.63
C LYS A 155 9.60 -0.57 -7.64
N LYS A 156 8.71 0.06 -6.87
CA LYS A 156 8.99 1.05 -5.83
C LYS A 156 8.88 0.45 -4.43
N SER A 157 9.22 -0.83 -4.22
CA SER A 157 9.02 -1.67 -3.00
C SER A 157 9.33 -1.05 -1.62
N LEU A 158 9.87 0.15 -1.63
CA LEU A 158 10.07 1.07 -0.53
C LEU A 158 8.82 1.95 -0.33
N GLY A 159 7.87 1.50 0.50
CA GLY A 159 6.76 2.34 0.97
C GLY A 159 7.21 3.72 1.49
N THR A 160 6.29 4.68 1.59
CA THR A 160 6.61 6.04 2.04
C THR A 160 6.72 6.07 3.57
N ILE A 161 7.64 6.86 4.09
CA ILE A 161 7.83 7.06 5.53
C ILE A 161 7.39 8.47 5.91
N CYS A 162 6.62 8.59 7.00
CA CYS A 162 6.24 9.88 7.53
C CYS A 162 7.45 10.61 8.13
N THR A 163 7.65 11.89 7.78
CA THR A 163 8.70 12.73 8.36
C THR A 163 8.45 13.14 9.82
N TYR A 164 7.22 12.98 10.31
CA TYR A 164 6.80 13.40 11.65
C TYR A 164 6.69 12.24 12.65
N CYS A 165 6.00 11.15 12.30
CA CYS A 165 5.78 10.01 13.18
C CYS A 165 6.60 8.77 12.77
N TYR A 166 7.34 8.84 11.66
CA TYR A 166 8.17 7.76 11.14
C TYR A 166 7.45 6.45 10.82
N SER A 167 6.12 6.41 10.83
CA SER A 167 5.39 5.22 10.35
C SER A 167 5.57 5.03 8.85
N LYS A 168 5.81 3.79 8.42
CA LYS A 168 5.79 3.38 7.01
C LYS A 168 4.35 3.11 6.55
N PHE A 169 4.02 3.57 5.34
CA PHE A 169 2.74 3.31 4.68
C PHE A 169 2.92 3.32 3.15
N ASP A 170 2.11 2.55 2.43
CA ASP A 170 2.25 2.44 0.97
C ASP A 170 1.56 3.59 0.23
N ILE A 171 0.37 3.97 0.70
CA ILE A 171 -0.45 5.03 0.10
C ILE A 171 -0.90 5.97 1.22
N PRO A 172 -0.62 7.28 1.12
CA PRO A 172 -1.13 8.25 2.09
C PRO A 172 -2.63 8.48 1.93
N TYR A 173 -3.25 9.08 2.93
CA TYR A 173 -4.61 9.60 2.75
C TYR A 173 -4.57 10.92 1.99
N TYR A 174 -5.64 11.25 1.28
CA TYR A 174 -5.69 12.44 0.43
C TYR A 174 -6.83 13.36 0.83
N LEU A 175 -6.60 14.66 0.71
CA LEU A 175 -7.60 15.68 0.98
C LEU A 175 -8.31 16.11 -0.31
N CYS A 176 -9.63 16.28 -0.22
CA CYS A 176 -10.38 16.98 -1.26
C CYS A 176 -9.91 18.45 -1.33
N PRO A 177 -9.57 18.98 -2.54
CA PRO A 177 -9.09 20.35 -2.68
C PRO A 177 -10.17 21.40 -2.38
N ASN A 178 -11.44 21.04 -2.50
CA ASN A 178 -12.57 21.95 -2.28
C ASN A 178 -13.07 21.89 -0.81
N CYS A 179 -13.45 20.70 -0.32
CA CYS A 179 -14.07 20.57 1.01
C CYS A 179 -13.14 20.06 2.13
N GLY A 180 -11.88 19.70 1.82
CA GLY A 180 -10.92 19.20 2.82
C GLY A 180 -11.21 17.82 3.42
N ARG A 181 -12.28 17.12 2.99
CA ARG A 181 -12.57 15.76 3.48
C ARG A 181 -11.44 14.79 3.16
N ILE A 182 -11.20 13.86 4.08
CA ILE A 182 -10.16 12.84 3.98
C ILE A 182 -10.69 11.65 3.19
N HIS A 183 -9.97 11.30 2.14
CA HIS A 183 -10.13 10.09 1.37
C HIS A 183 -9.06 9.07 1.79
N LYS A 184 -9.48 8.03 2.52
CA LYS A 184 -8.61 7.01 3.11
C LYS A 184 -8.07 6.04 2.07
N ASN A 185 -8.87 5.73 1.05
CA ASN A 185 -8.57 4.77 0.00
C ASN A 185 -8.73 5.40 -1.39
N LEU A 186 -7.87 6.36 -1.72
CA LEU A 186 -7.83 7.00 -3.04
C LEU A 186 -7.08 6.14 -4.05
N VAL A 187 -7.73 5.06 -4.47
CA VAL A 187 -7.23 4.12 -5.47
C VAL A 187 -8.26 3.90 -6.58
N SER A 188 -7.79 3.42 -7.72
CA SER A 188 -8.66 2.98 -8.82
C SER A 188 -9.66 1.92 -8.31
N GLY A 189 -10.96 2.13 -8.53
CA GLY A 189 -11.98 1.22 -8.00
C GLY A 189 -13.44 1.67 -8.21
N PRO A 190 -14.36 1.20 -7.35
CA PRO A 190 -15.81 1.42 -7.48
C PRO A 190 -16.23 2.89 -7.47
N TYR A 191 -15.51 3.73 -6.73
CA TYR A 191 -15.74 5.19 -6.71
C TYR A 191 -15.28 5.89 -7.99
N GLY A 192 -14.43 5.24 -8.79
CA GLY A 192 -13.89 5.76 -10.03
C GLY A 192 -12.52 5.17 -10.36
N ILE A 193 -12.32 4.78 -11.61
CA ILE A 193 -11.06 4.18 -12.09
C ILE A 193 -9.96 5.25 -12.17
N LEU A 194 -10.17 6.31 -12.97
CA LEU A 194 -9.20 7.42 -13.07
C LEU A 194 -9.57 8.57 -12.14
N LYS A 195 -10.85 8.93 -12.09
CA LYS A 195 -11.35 10.05 -11.30
C LYS A 195 -12.61 9.63 -10.57
N ARG A 196 -12.82 10.17 -9.38
CA ARG A 196 -14.04 10.01 -8.60
C ARG A 196 -14.62 11.34 -8.20
N LYS A 197 -15.92 11.34 -7.94
CA LYS A 197 -16.65 12.52 -7.48
C LYS A 197 -16.77 12.48 -5.97
N CYS A 198 -16.24 13.50 -5.31
CA CYS A 198 -16.43 13.71 -3.88
C CYS A 198 -17.89 14.06 -3.63
N SER A 199 -18.35 13.78 -2.42
CA SER A 199 -19.68 14.17 -1.91
C SER A 199 -19.94 15.68 -1.92
N CYS A 200 -18.91 16.53 -2.01
CA CYS A 200 -19.07 17.97 -2.26
C CYS A 200 -19.24 18.35 -3.74
N GLY A 201 -19.18 17.38 -4.65
CA GLY A 201 -19.25 17.58 -6.10
C GLY A 201 -17.90 17.64 -6.82
N GLU A 202 -16.79 17.83 -6.09
CA GLU A 202 -15.45 17.97 -6.65
C GLU A 202 -14.94 16.68 -7.32
N ILE A 203 -14.26 16.80 -8.47
CA ILE A 203 -13.72 15.64 -9.19
C ILE A 203 -12.24 15.46 -8.86
N ILE A 204 -11.94 14.36 -8.17
CA ILE A 204 -10.61 14.06 -7.64
C ILE A 204 -9.99 12.89 -8.41
N ALA A 205 -8.69 12.96 -8.69
CA ALA A 205 -7.95 11.87 -9.32
C ALA A 205 -7.78 10.67 -8.37
N SER A 206 -8.29 9.49 -8.77
CA SER A 206 -8.16 8.22 -8.05
C SER A 206 -6.89 7.45 -8.41
N ALA A 207 -6.38 7.66 -9.62
CA ALA A 207 -5.19 6.99 -10.12
C ALA A 207 -3.99 7.95 -10.22
N ASN A 208 -2.79 7.39 -10.13
CA ASN A 208 -1.55 8.15 -10.30
C ASN A 208 -1.41 8.80 -11.67
N ILE A 209 -1.80 8.08 -12.72
CA ILE A 209 -1.74 8.54 -14.11
C ILE A 209 -2.66 9.74 -14.35
N SER A 210 -3.77 9.84 -13.61
CA SER A 210 -4.70 10.96 -13.65
C SER A 210 -4.28 12.14 -12.75
N GLY A 211 -3.17 12.04 -12.03
CA GLY A 211 -2.64 13.14 -11.22
C GLY A 211 -2.91 13.04 -9.72
N ARG A 212 -3.22 11.85 -9.15
CA ARG A 212 -3.41 11.67 -7.70
C ARG A 212 -2.26 12.27 -6.87
N HIS A 213 -1.03 12.09 -7.33
CA HIS A 213 0.18 12.64 -6.71
C HIS A 213 0.18 14.17 -6.53
N ARG A 214 -0.67 14.92 -7.23
CA ARG A 214 -0.76 16.39 -7.11
C ARG A 214 -1.57 16.82 -5.90
N LEU A 215 -2.46 15.97 -5.41
CA LEU A 215 -3.33 16.26 -4.27
C LEU A 215 -2.55 16.38 -2.96
N SER A 216 -3.11 17.08 -1.98
CA SER A 216 -2.54 17.17 -0.64
C SER A 216 -2.67 15.83 0.07
N ALA A 217 -1.55 15.30 0.55
CA ALA A 217 -1.46 14.02 1.23
C ALA A 217 -1.33 14.22 2.75
N VAL A 218 -1.89 13.31 3.54
CA VAL A 218 -1.75 13.25 4.99
C VAL A 218 -1.35 11.85 5.43
N CYS A 219 -0.60 11.76 6.52
CA CYS A 219 -0.17 10.48 7.08
C CYS A 219 -1.37 9.69 7.62
N PRO A 220 -1.53 8.39 7.29
CA PRO A 220 -2.60 7.55 7.82
C PRO A 220 -2.59 7.39 9.35
N VAL A 221 -1.42 7.56 9.98
CA VAL A 221 -1.22 7.34 11.42
C VAL A 221 -1.35 8.63 12.22
N CYS A 222 -0.62 9.68 11.85
CA CYS A 222 -0.60 10.93 12.63
C CYS A 222 -1.42 12.08 12.00
N LEU A 223 -2.00 11.88 10.81
CA LEU A 223 -2.83 12.85 10.08
C LEU A 223 -2.14 14.19 9.74
N LYS A 224 -0.83 14.33 10.01
CA LYS A 224 -0.06 15.49 9.56
C LYS A 224 0.12 15.48 8.04
N LYS A 225 0.17 16.68 7.45
CA LYS A 225 0.41 16.86 6.01
C LYS A 225 1.77 16.26 5.64
N SER A 226 1.77 15.41 4.62
CA SER A 226 2.99 14.79 4.09
C SER A 226 3.48 15.59 2.88
N GLU A 227 4.69 16.12 2.98
CA GLU A 227 5.39 16.77 1.86
C GLU A 227 5.89 15.73 0.85
N VAL A 228 6.22 14.54 1.36
CA VAL A 228 6.66 13.39 0.56
C VAL A 228 5.44 12.64 0.07
N LYS A 229 5.28 12.54 -1.26
CA LYS A 229 4.11 11.93 -1.91
C LYS A 229 4.53 10.74 -2.78
N GLU A 230 4.30 9.52 -2.31
CA GLU A 230 4.53 8.28 -3.08
C GLU A 230 5.93 8.20 -3.73
N ILE A 231 6.92 8.76 -3.03
CA ILE A 231 8.34 8.70 -3.38
C ILE A 231 8.94 7.51 -2.63
N PRO A 232 9.62 6.59 -3.32
CA PRO A 232 10.31 5.46 -2.69
C PRO A 232 11.25 5.97 -1.60
N SER A 233 11.11 5.43 -0.39
CA SER A 233 11.87 5.88 0.78
C SER A 233 12.85 4.80 1.25
N ALA A 234 14.14 5.10 1.20
CA ALA A 234 15.23 4.24 1.62
C ALA A 234 15.69 4.62 3.03
N CYS A 235 15.74 3.68 3.97
CA CYS A 235 16.26 3.89 5.31
C CYS A 235 17.62 3.24 5.51
N ILE A 236 18.61 4.05 5.90
CA ILE A 236 19.94 3.60 6.30
C ILE A 236 20.13 3.95 7.77
N ALA A 237 20.50 2.97 8.58
CA ALA A 237 20.80 3.18 9.99
C ALA A 237 22.27 2.91 10.30
N PHE A 238 22.89 3.85 11.01
CA PHE A 238 24.27 3.77 11.45
C PHE A 238 24.35 3.21 12.87
N ILE A 239 25.22 2.23 13.07
CA ILE A 239 25.42 1.48 14.31
C ILE A 239 26.90 1.51 14.63
N GLY A 240 27.23 1.56 15.92
CA GLY A 240 28.61 1.57 16.37
C GLY A 240 28.70 2.20 17.74
N GLU A 241 29.88 2.13 18.33
CA GLU A 241 30.13 2.66 19.67
C GLU A 241 30.13 4.18 19.71
N GLU A 242 30.07 4.71 20.92
CA GLU A 242 30.34 6.12 21.13
C GLU A 242 31.76 6.47 20.63
N ALA A 243 31.93 7.65 20.05
CA ALA A 243 33.20 8.11 19.45
C ALA A 243 33.75 7.28 18.25
N SER A 244 33.03 6.27 17.74
CA SER A 244 33.48 5.50 16.56
C SER A 244 33.51 6.29 15.24
N GLY A 245 33.00 7.52 15.25
CA GLY A 245 32.99 8.44 14.10
C GLY A 245 31.74 8.35 13.23
N LYS A 246 30.62 7.82 13.74
CA LYS A 246 29.34 7.71 12.99
C LYS A 246 28.88 9.01 12.36
N THR A 247 28.75 10.06 13.17
CA THR A 247 28.31 11.38 12.72
C THR A 247 29.25 11.90 11.64
N THR A 248 30.56 11.91 11.88
CA THR A 248 31.57 12.35 10.90
C THR A 248 31.46 11.58 9.59
N PHE A 249 31.30 10.25 9.65
CA PHE A 249 31.13 9.43 8.46
C PHE A 249 29.86 9.80 7.69
N ILE A 250 28.73 10.02 8.35
CA ILE A 250 27.50 10.51 7.71
C ILE A 250 27.74 11.83 6.98
N TYR A 251 28.48 12.77 7.58
CA TYR A 251 28.84 14.03 6.92
C TYR A 251 29.70 13.79 5.67
N SER A 252 30.68 12.89 5.73
CA SER A 252 31.49 12.51 4.57
C SER A 252 30.65 11.91 3.44
N ILE A 253 29.65 11.08 3.76
CA ILE A 253 28.69 10.55 2.77
C ILE A 253 27.92 11.68 2.10
N ILE A 254 27.37 12.62 2.88
CA ILE A 254 26.57 13.72 2.34
C ILE A 254 27.43 14.62 1.45
N HIS A 255 28.65 14.93 1.88
CA HIS A 255 29.62 15.69 1.11
C HIS A 255 29.96 15.00 -0.22
N TYR A 256 30.29 13.70 -0.17
CA TYR A 256 30.53 12.89 -1.37
C TYR A 256 29.33 12.94 -2.32
N LEU A 257 28.11 12.73 -1.81
CA LEU A 257 26.90 12.75 -2.65
C LEU A 257 26.68 14.12 -3.31
N LEU A 258 26.90 15.22 -2.60
CA LEU A 258 26.77 16.59 -3.11
C LEU A 258 27.79 16.91 -4.21
N ASN A 259 29.04 16.48 -4.03
CA ASN A 259 30.12 16.75 -4.99
C ASN A 259 30.20 15.73 -6.13
N SER A 260 29.54 14.58 -5.99
CA SER A 260 29.59 13.53 -6.99
C SER A 260 28.97 14.00 -8.31
N LYS A 261 29.63 13.64 -9.43
CA LYS A 261 29.05 13.87 -10.75
C LYS A 261 27.89 12.92 -11.07
N LYS A 262 27.73 11.80 -10.35
CA LYS A 262 26.73 10.75 -10.62
C LYS A 262 25.34 11.07 -10.07
N TRP A 263 25.26 11.74 -8.93
CA TRP A 263 24.01 11.94 -8.19
C TRP A 263 23.54 13.39 -8.26
N ASN A 264 22.22 13.58 -8.30
CA ASN A 264 21.57 14.86 -8.00
C ASN A 264 20.98 14.76 -6.60
N VAL A 265 21.31 15.75 -5.76
CA VAL A 265 20.99 15.76 -4.34
C VAL A 265 20.16 17.00 -4.01
N GLU A 266 18.99 16.81 -3.41
CA GLU A 266 18.15 17.89 -2.91
C GLU A 266 17.78 17.64 -1.44
N PHE A 267 17.97 18.64 -0.59
CA PHE A 267 17.53 18.56 0.81
C PHE A 267 16.02 18.84 0.92
N LEU A 268 15.32 18.05 1.74
CA LEU A 268 13.91 18.28 2.02
C LEU A 268 13.68 19.57 2.84
N ASP A 269 14.67 19.95 3.66
CA ASP A 269 14.57 21.07 4.61
C ASP A 269 15.46 22.23 4.14
N SER A 270 14.89 23.41 3.91
CA SER A 270 15.61 24.60 3.44
C SER A 270 16.68 25.08 4.43
N MET A 271 16.50 24.77 5.72
CA MET A 271 17.40 25.12 6.82
C MET A 271 18.73 24.33 6.83
N LYS A 272 18.95 23.39 5.91
CA LYS A 272 20.15 22.53 5.91
C LYS A 272 21.23 22.91 4.89
N LYS A 273 20.94 23.69 3.84
CA LYS A 273 21.96 24.02 2.82
C LYS A 273 23.12 24.83 3.39
N GLU A 274 22.89 25.68 4.37
CA GLU A 274 23.90 26.60 4.90
C GLU A 274 25.00 25.89 5.70
N GLY A 275 24.65 24.83 6.47
CA GLY A 275 25.61 24.10 7.30
C GLY A 275 26.53 23.11 6.55
N PHE A 276 26.27 22.83 5.27
CA PHE A 276 27.10 21.92 4.46
C PHE A 276 28.00 22.65 3.44
N ASN A 277 27.86 23.97 3.29
CA ASN A 277 28.62 24.74 2.29
C ASN A 277 30.01 25.19 2.78
N ASN A 278 30.26 25.20 4.10
CA ASN A 278 31.54 25.64 4.68
C ASN A 278 32.33 24.47 5.28
N VAL A 279 33.28 23.94 4.49
CA VAL A 279 34.22 22.86 4.88
C VAL A 279 35.11 23.25 6.07
N ASN A 280 35.31 24.54 6.33
CA ASN A 280 36.19 25.03 7.42
C ASN A 280 35.49 25.18 8.78
N GLU A 281 34.16 25.13 8.84
CA GLU A 281 33.39 25.13 10.11
C GLU A 281 33.11 23.71 10.64
N TRP A 282 33.61 22.69 9.94
CA TRP A 282 33.31 21.26 10.16
C TRP A 282 33.74 20.75 11.54
N SER A 283 34.88 21.23 12.05
CA SER A 283 35.45 20.84 13.34
C SER A 283 34.80 21.55 14.53
N CYS A 284 34.36 22.80 14.36
CA CYS A 284 33.83 23.62 15.45
C CYS A 284 32.32 23.43 15.73
N ASN A 285 31.52 23.03 14.74
CA ASN A 285 30.05 22.93 14.89
C ASN A 285 29.54 21.52 15.28
N LEU A 286 30.41 20.50 15.32
CA LEU A 286 30.03 19.12 15.67
C LEU A 286 29.42 19.00 17.08
N GLU A 287 29.80 19.87 18.03
CA GLU A 287 29.25 19.87 19.40
C GLU A 287 27.86 20.51 19.48
N ASN A 288 27.63 21.63 18.79
CA ASN A 288 26.32 22.30 18.74
C ASN A 288 25.28 21.51 17.91
N LEU A 289 25.72 20.67 16.98
CA LEU A 289 24.83 19.84 16.14
C LEU A 289 24.35 18.55 16.83
N LYS A 290 25.04 18.08 17.88
CA LYS A 290 24.64 16.91 18.69
C LYS A 290 23.32 17.10 19.41
N GLU A 291 22.93 18.36 19.65
CA GLU A 291 21.79 18.67 20.48
C GLU A 291 20.45 18.43 19.75
N HIS A 292 20.41 18.42 18.42
CA HIS A 292 19.11 18.64 17.75
C HIS A 292 18.60 17.64 16.72
N ARG A 293 19.35 16.76 16.02
CA ARG A 293 18.70 15.91 14.99
C ARG A 293 19.33 14.52 14.78
N ILE A 294 18.54 13.49 15.09
CA ILE A 294 18.80 12.03 14.90
C ILE A 294 18.65 11.59 13.41
N LEU A 295 18.29 12.50 12.50
CA LEU A 295 17.81 12.14 11.16
C LEU A 295 18.18 13.16 10.06
N TYR A 296 18.75 12.65 8.96
CA TYR A 296 19.01 13.38 7.72
C TYR A 296 18.12 12.85 6.59
N ASN A 297 17.47 13.78 5.87
CA ASN A 297 16.51 13.48 4.81
C ASN A 297 17.00 14.11 3.51
N ILE A 298 17.31 13.29 2.52
CA ILE A 298 17.96 13.71 1.28
C ILE A 298 17.28 13.05 0.10
N PHE A 299 16.82 13.83 -0.87
CA PHE A 299 16.42 13.27 -2.15
C PHE A 299 17.66 12.98 -2.98
N ILE A 300 17.74 11.75 -3.47
CA ILE A 300 18.76 11.31 -4.41
C ILE A 300 18.08 10.93 -5.72
N SER A 301 18.66 11.34 -6.84
CA SER A 301 18.31 10.80 -8.15
C SER A 301 19.58 10.57 -8.94
N SER A 302 19.69 9.38 -9.53
CA SER A 302 20.73 9.11 -10.52
C SER A 302 20.49 9.98 -11.76
N LYS A 303 21.53 10.62 -12.27
CA LYS A 303 21.44 11.45 -13.48
C LYS A 303 21.08 10.65 -14.73
N GLU A 304 21.26 9.33 -14.72
CA GLU A 304 20.94 8.45 -15.86
C GLU A 304 19.48 8.01 -15.85
N ASN A 305 18.95 7.63 -14.67
CA ASN A 305 17.62 7.01 -14.57
C ASN A 305 16.52 7.97 -14.09
N PHE A 306 16.85 9.18 -13.61
CA PHE A 306 15.91 10.20 -13.10
C PHE A 306 14.89 9.72 -12.04
N ILE A 307 15.06 8.51 -11.48
CA ILE A 307 14.20 8.00 -10.42
C ILE A 307 14.62 8.70 -9.13
N LYS A 308 13.77 9.59 -8.63
CA LYS A 308 13.93 10.26 -7.34
C LYS A 308 13.57 9.28 -6.21
N LYS A 309 14.53 9.03 -5.31
CA LYS A 309 14.36 8.31 -4.05
C LYS A 309 14.57 9.28 -2.89
N LEU A 310 13.90 9.07 -1.77
CA LEU A 310 14.15 9.79 -0.53
C LEU A 310 14.97 8.91 0.41
N LEU A 311 16.15 9.37 0.78
CA LEU A 311 17.05 8.71 1.71
C LEU A 311 16.86 9.28 3.11
N TYR A 312 16.56 8.38 4.05
CA TYR A 312 16.52 8.62 5.49
C TYR A 312 17.78 8.03 6.12
N ILE A 313 18.65 8.88 6.65
CA ILE A 313 19.85 8.48 7.36
C ILE A 313 19.64 8.72 8.85
N TYR A 314 19.61 7.64 9.62
CA TYR A 314 19.46 7.69 11.07
C TYR A 314 20.84 7.69 11.74
N ASP A 315 21.17 8.77 12.44
CA ASP A 315 22.34 8.87 13.31
C ASP A 315 21.92 8.55 14.74
N THR A 316 22.35 7.40 15.23
CA THR A 316 21.94 6.90 16.53
C THR A 316 23.04 7.17 17.54
N LYS A 317 22.67 7.70 18.71
CA LYS A 317 23.65 7.91 19.79
C LYS A 317 24.23 6.55 20.20
N GLY A 318 25.56 6.48 20.35
CA GLY A 318 26.27 5.24 20.72
C GLY A 318 25.74 4.60 22.01
N GLU A 319 25.33 5.43 22.98
CA GLU A 319 24.74 4.99 24.26
C GLU A 319 23.43 4.19 24.12
N ASN A 320 22.69 4.37 23.02
CA ASN A 320 21.45 3.63 22.80
C ASN A 320 21.71 2.14 22.59
N PHE A 321 22.92 1.75 22.21
CA PHE A 321 23.32 0.35 22.02
C PHE A 321 23.75 -0.36 23.30
N ASN A 322 23.80 0.34 24.44
CA ASN A 322 24.13 -0.25 25.74
C ASN A 322 23.03 -1.19 26.26
N SER A 323 21.78 -1.06 25.80
CA SER A 323 20.66 -1.87 26.28
C SER A 323 19.71 -2.27 25.14
N ILE A 324 19.28 -3.53 25.16
CA ILE A 324 18.31 -4.09 24.21
C ILE A 324 16.99 -3.30 24.22
N SER A 325 16.51 -2.88 25.40
CA SER A 325 15.28 -2.11 25.53
C SER A 325 15.33 -0.78 24.77
N ARG A 326 16.41 0.00 24.89
CA ARG A 326 16.61 1.24 24.13
C ARG A 326 16.65 1.02 22.62
N ILE A 327 17.29 -0.05 22.13
CA ILE A 327 17.28 -0.38 20.70
C ILE A 327 15.86 -0.73 20.23
N ILE A 328 15.09 -1.49 21.02
CA ILE A 328 13.71 -1.88 20.71
C ILE A 328 12.76 -0.67 20.64
N THR A 329 13.02 0.40 21.39
CA THR A 329 12.19 1.63 21.28
C THR A 329 12.32 2.32 19.93
N GLN A 330 13.41 2.06 19.19
CA GLN A 330 13.69 2.65 17.89
C GLN A 330 12.96 1.90 16.77
N LYS A 331 11.66 2.18 16.61
CA LYS A 331 10.77 1.50 15.64
C LYS A 331 11.24 1.55 14.20
N TYR A 332 12.15 2.47 13.83
CA TYR A 332 12.65 2.58 12.47
C TYR A 332 13.45 1.37 11.99
N TYR A 333 14.04 0.60 12.91
CA TYR A 333 14.73 -0.64 12.57
C TYR A 333 13.81 -1.69 11.91
N LYS A 334 12.48 -1.63 12.13
CA LYS A 334 11.52 -2.54 11.48
C LYS A 334 11.44 -2.37 9.96
N TYR A 335 11.87 -1.23 9.44
CA TYR A 335 11.77 -0.92 8.01
C TYR A 335 13.08 -0.36 7.44
N VAL A 336 14.20 -0.57 8.13
CA VAL A 336 15.53 -0.24 7.59
C VAL A 336 15.81 -1.10 6.36
N ASN A 337 16.42 -0.47 5.35
CA ASN A 337 16.81 -1.11 4.10
C ASN A 337 18.28 -1.48 4.05
N ALA A 338 19.13 -0.77 4.79
CA ALA A 338 20.55 -1.11 4.94
C ALA A 338 21.11 -0.64 6.28
N LEU A 339 22.10 -1.38 6.76
CA LEU A 339 22.78 -1.11 8.02
C LEU A 339 24.24 -0.76 7.73
N VAL A 340 24.77 0.22 8.46
CA VAL A 340 26.21 0.52 8.45
C VAL A 340 26.73 0.37 9.87
N PHE A 341 27.64 -0.58 10.05
CA PHE A 341 28.27 -0.86 11.33
C PHE A 341 29.67 -0.27 11.33
N ILE A 342 29.88 0.77 12.13
CA ILE A 342 31.14 1.50 12.20
C ILE A 342 31.97 0.97 13.36
N VAL A 343 33.11 0.39 13.00
CA VAL A 343 34.13 -0.15 13.89
C VAL A 343 35.23 0.89 14.06
N ASP A 344 35.54 1.26 15.30
CA ASP A 344 36.77 1.97 15.61
C ASP A 344 37.83 0.94 15.95
N PRO A 345 38.92 0.81 15.18
CA PRO A 345 39.96 -0.17 15.44
C PRO A 345 40.68 0.12 16.77
N LEU A 346 40.65 1.36 17.29
CA LEU A 346 41.20 1.69 18.60
C LEU A 346 40.39 1.11 19.78
N CYS A 347 39.19 0.58 19.53
CA CYS A 347 38.39 -0.09 20.56
C CYS A 347 38.70 -1.59 20.68
N ILE A 348 39.60 -2.13 19.85
CA ILE A 348 40.01 -3.53 19.86
C ILE A 348 41.27 -3.65 20.72
N ASP A 349 41.21 -4.45 21.78
CA ASP A 349 42.29 -4.59 22.76
C ASP A 349 43.61 -5.02 22.08
N GLU A 350 43.56 -5.97 21.15
CA GLU A 350 44.71 -6.48 20.40
C GLU A 350 45.37 -5.42 19.51
N VAL A 351 44.61 -4.40 19.08
CA VAL A 351 45.16 -3.28 18.29
C VAL A 351 45.99 -2.37 19.19
N ILE A 352 45.50 -2.09 20.40
CA ILE A 352 46.22 -1.27 21.41
C ILE A 352 47.49 -1.98 21.89
N GLU A 353 47.41 -3.31 22.06
CA GLU A 353 48.53 -4.15 22.48
C GLU A 353 49.57 -4.36 21.37
N GLY A 354 49.15 -4.38 20.10
CA GLY A 354 50.03 -4.49 18.94
C GLY A 354 50.74 -3.17 18.59
N GLU A 355 51.92 -3.25 17.95
CA GLU A 355 52.64 -2.08 17.41
C GLU A 355 51.96 -1.42 16.20
N PHE A 356 50.65 -1.62 16.01
CA PHE A 356 49.88 -1.08 14.89
C PHE A 356 49.45 0.38 15.12
N VAL A 357 49.50 0.84 16.37
CA VAL A 357 49.01 2.17 16.79
C VAL A 357 50.19 3.15 16.92
N LYS A 358 50.05 4.32 16.30
CA LYS A 358 50.96 5.45 16.58
C LYS A 358 50.93 5.76 18.07
N ASN A 359 52.09 5.76 18.73
CA ASN A 359 52.31 5.72 20.19
C ASN A 359 51.50 6.72 21.06
N GLU A 360 50.86 7.73 20.47
CA GLU A 360 50.18 8.84 21.16
C GLU A 360 48.68 8.57 21.50
N PHE A 361 48.09 7.44 21.10
CA PHE A 361 46.63 7.21 21.18
C PHE A 361 46.16 6.02 22.07
N LYS A 362 47.01 5.53 23.00
CA LYS A 362 46.77 4.29 23.77
C LYS A 362 45.70 4.35 24.88
N GLU A 363 45.12 5.51 25.21
CA GLU A 363 44.22 5.68 26.37
C GLU A 363 42.73 5.80 26.00
N LEU A 364 42.18 4.88 25.20
CA LEU A 364 40.73 4.88 24.91
C LEU A 364 40.07 3.55 25.26
N SER A 365 38.88 3.68 25.85
CA SER A 365 38.16 2.65 26.60
C SER A 365 37.83 1.40 25.79
N SER A 366 38.14 0.23 26.38
CA SER A 366 37.76 -1.08 25.90
C SER A 366 36.25 -1.31 26.07
N LYS A 367 35.55 -1.43 24.95
CA LYS A 367 34.22 -2.06 24.92
C LYS A 367 34.25 -3.13 23.84
N ASN A 368 33.75 -4.31 24.21
CA ASN A 368 33.80 -5.45 23.33
C ASN A 368 32.83 -5.26 22.16
N ILE A 369 33.37 -5.11 20.96
CA ILE A 369 32.60 -4.91 19.73
C ILE A 369 31.61 -6.05 19.47
N ASN A 370 31.95 -7.27 19.91
CA ASN A 370 31.10 -8.44 19.79
C ASN A 370 29.84 -8.32 20.65
N ASP A 371 29.92 -7.69 21.83
CA ASP A 371 28.76 -7.52 22.71
C ASP A 371 27.78 -6.50 22.12
N LEU A 372 28.29 -5.43 21.50
CA LEU A 372 27.44 -4.49 20.78
C LEU A 372 26.71 -5.17 19.63
N LEU A 373 27.44 -5.96 18.84
CA LEU A 373 26.86 -6.73 17.73
C LEU A 373 25.79 -7.71 18.22
N ASP A 374 26.05 -8.45 19.30
CA ASP A 374 25.11 -9.41 19.88
C ASP A 374 23.83 -8.71 20.36
N ARG A 375 23.96 -7.62 21.12
CA ARG A 375 22.81 -6.81 21.57
C ARG A 375 22.00 -6.31 20.39
N PHE A 376 22.67 -5.87 19.33
CA PHE A 376 22.00 -5.38 18.13
C PHE A 376 21.26 -6.49 17.38
N ILE A 377 21.90 -7.64 17.14
CA ILE A 377 21.29 -8.79 16.45
C ILE A 377 20.06 -9.29 17.22
N ILE A 378 20.17 -9.47 18.53
CA ILE A 378 19.05 -9.91 19.38
C ILE A 378 17.89 -8.91 19.30
N SER A 379 18.20 -7.61 19.35
CA SER A 379 17.19 -6.56 19.27
C SER A 379 16.49 -6.53 17.90
N MET A 380 17.24 -6.70 16.81
CA MET A 380 16.69 -6.76 15.45
C MET A 380 15.78 -7.97 15.26
N LYS A 381 16.23 -9.17 15.67
CA LYS A 381 15.42 -10.39 15.56
C LYS A 381 14.11 -10.26 16.34
N LYS A 382 14.17 -9.70 17.55
CA LYS A 382 12.97 -9.44 18.37
C LYS A 382 12.05 -8.38 17.78
N LEU A 383 12.58 -7.31 17.17
CA LEU A 383 11.79 -6.23 16.58
C LEU A 383 11.07 -6.64 15.30
N CYS A 384 11.76 -7.42 14.48
CA CYS A 384 11.30 -7.87 13.18
C CYS A 384 10.61 -9.23 13.22
N GLU A 385 10.47 -9.83 14.41
CA GLU A 385 9.84 -11.15 14.61
C GLU A 385 10.51 -12.23 13.74
N ILE A 386 11.84 -12.20 13.68
CA ILE A 386 12.68 -13.14 12.93
C ILE A 386 13.07 -14.29 13.86
N GLU A 387 12.97 -15.52 13.35
CA GLU A 387 13.35 -16.72 14.07
C GLU A 387 14.87 -16.76 14.38
N ALA A 388 15.25 -17.54 15.38
CA ALA A 388 16.64 -17.54 15.87
C ALA A 388 17.64 -18.07 14.85
N ASP A 389 17.25 -19.02 14.02
CA ASP A 389 18.03 -19.65 12.95
C ASP A 389 17.94 -18.93 11.61
N GLU A 390 16.96 -18.03 11.45
CA GLU A 390 16.79 -17.25 10.24
C GLU A 390 17.79 -16.08 10.15
N LYS A 391 18.26 -15.81 8.93
CA LYS A 391 19.13 -14.67 8.63
C LYS A 391 18.32 -13.38 8.53
N ILE A 392 18.89 -12.30 9.04
CA ILE A 392 18.37 -10.95 8.86
C ILE A 392 18.54 -10.57 7.39
N ASN A 393 17.42 -10.42 6.68
CA ASN A 393 17.40 -10.06 5.26
C ASN A 393 17.56 -8.54 5.03
N VAL A 394 18.58 -7.95 5.65
CA VAL A 394 18.96 -6.55 5.50
C VAL A 394 20.47 -6.52 5.26
N PRO A 395 20.96 -5.88 4.17
CA PRO A 395 22.38 -5.76 3.90
C PRO A 395 23.08 -4.94 5.00
N ILE A 396 24.25 -5.41 5.43
CA ILE A 396 25.10 -4.73 6.42
C ILE A 396 26.48 -4.42 5.83
N ALA A 397 26.85 -3.14 5.83
CA ALA A 397 28.21 -2.70 5.53
C ALA A 397 28.98 -2.52 6.84
N VAL A 398 30.04 -3.29 7.05
CA VAL A 398 30.96 -3.11 8.17
C VAL A 398 32.06 -2.17 7.72
N VAL A 399 32.15 -1.02 8.37
CA VAL A 399 33.11 0.04 8.04
C VAL A 399 34.11 0.15 9.18
N ILE A 400 35.36 -0.24 8.92
CA ILE A 400 36.46 -0.03 9.85
C ILE A 400 37.00 1.38 9.58
N ASN A 401 36.80 2.25 10.56
CA ASN A 401 37.06 3.67 10.46
C ASN A 401 38.45 4.03 11.00
N LYS A 402 38.90 5.27 10.78
CA LYS A 402 40.16 5.82 11.33
C LYS A 402 41.40 4.99 10.97
N MET A 403 41.39 4.33 9.80
CA MET A 403 42.52 3.50 9.38
C MET A 403 43.79 4.33 9.07
N ASP A 404 43.66 5.65 8.93
CA ASP A 404 44.79 6.59 8.82
C ASP A 404 45.68 6.64 10.10
N LEU A 405 45.15 6.16 11.22
CA LEU A 405 45.88 6.00 12.46
C LEU A 405 46.69 4.69 12.51
N MET A 406 46.41 3.77 11.59
CA MET A 406 46.99 2.43 11.53
C MET A 406 47.95 2.34 10.34
N ASP A 407 49.08 1.65 10.51
CA ASP A 407 49.98 1.31 9.40
C ASP A 407 49.62 -0.07 8.83
N TYR A 408 48.56 -0.14 8.02
CA TYR A 408 48.07 -1.39 7.43
C TYR A 408 47.53 -1.20 6.00
N ASN A 409 48.03 -2.01 5.06
CA ASN A 409 47.71 -1.92 3.62
C ASN A 409 47.01 -3.17 3.03
N GLY A 410 46.52 -4.08 3.89
CA GLY A 410 45.84 -5.31 3.44
C GLY A 410 44.32 -5.14 3.27
N THR A 411 43.56 -6.23 3.46
CA THR A 411 42.09 -6.20 3.35
C THR A 411 41.40 -6.05 4.72
N PRO A 412 40.16 -5.53 4.79
CA PRO A 412 39.40 -5.44 6.05
C PRO A 412 39.26 -6.75 6.80
N ILE A 413 39.04 -7.85 6.08
CA ILE A 413 38.87 -9.17 6.69
C ILE A 413 40.19 -9.68 7.25
N ASP A 414 41.29 -9.49 6.52
CA ASP A 414 42.60 -9.93 6.97
C ASP A 414 43.11 -9.11 8.17
N PHE A 415 42.77 -7.81 8.22
CA PHE A 415 42.99 -6.98 9.41
C PHE A 415 42.23 -7.52 10.62
N LEU A 416 40.94 -7.79 10.48
CA LEU A 416 40.13 -8.33 11.58
C LEU A 416 40.64 -9.71 12.05
N LYS A 417 41.16 -10.56 11.17
CA LYS A 417 41.82 -11.81 11.55
C LYS A 417 43.13 -11.56 12.31
N LEU A 418 43.93 -10.60 11.85
CA LEU A 418 45.21 -10.24 12.46
C LEU A 418 45.02 -9.78 13.91
N VAL A 419 43.98 -8.98 14.16
CA VAL A 419 43.60 -8.48 15.49
C VAL A 419 42.72 -9.46 16.27
N ARG A 420 42.67 -10.74 15.86
CA ARG A 420 41.97 -11.86 16.51
C ARG A 420 40.44 -11.73 16.60
N GLU A 421 39.84 -10.86 15.79
CA GLU A 421 38.39 -10.65 15.70
C GLU A 421 37.69 -11.55 14.66
N GLU A 422 38.14 -12.80 14.52
CA GLU A 422 37.47 -13.78 13.64
C GLU A 422 36.02 -14.06 14.06
N LYS A 423 35.77 -14.02 15.38
CA LYS A 423 34.44 -14.24 15.96
C LYS A 423 33.45 -13.21 15.45
N PHE A 424 33.87 -11.95 15.35
CA PHE A 424 33.06 -10.86 14.83
C PHE A 424 32.69 -11.10 13.35
N ILE A 425 33.66 -11.45 12.51
CA ILE A 425 33.43 -11.74 11.09
C ILE A 425 32.38 -12.86 10.93
N ARG A 426 32.58 -13.98 11.64
CA ARG A 426 31.68 -15.13 11.57
C ARG A 426 30.26 -14.77 12.02
N LYS A 427 30.11 -13.97 13.09
CA LYS A 427 28.80 -13.51 13.57
C LYS A 427 28.04 -12.69 12.55
N VAL A 428 28.72 -11.75 11.88
CA VAL A 428 28.11 -10.93 10.83
C VAL A 428 27.65 -11.80 9.66
N GLN A 429 28.53 -12.66 9.13
CA GLN A 429 28.21 -13.52 7.98
C GLN A 429 27.15 -14.58 8.29
N TYR A 430 27.09 -15.05 9.54
CA TYR A 430 26.08 -16.00 9.99
C TYR A 430 24.70 -15.36 10.10
N ASN A 431 24.60 -14.16 10.71
CA ASN A 431 23.31 -13.54 11.01
C ASN A 431 22.72 -12.70 9.88
N PHE A 432 23.52 -12.22 8.92
CA PHE A 432 23.04 -11.35 7.84
C PHE A 432 23.10 -12.05 6.48
N SER A 433 22.10 -11.80 5.63
CA SER A 433 22.03 -12.41 4.29
C SER A 433 23.09 -11.84 3.33
N ASN A 434 23.44 -10.55 3.50
CA ASN A 434 24.44 -9.85 2.71
C ASN A 434 25.30 -8.98 3.64
N SER A 435 26.60 -9.19 3.61
CA SER A 435 27.56 -8.43 4.41
C SER A 435 28.82 -8.14 3.62
N GLU A 436 29.33 -6.91 3.71
CA GLU A 436 30.59 -6.49 3.07
C GLU A 436 31.41 -5.65 4.05
N PHE A 437 32.73 -5.68 3.93
CA PHE A 437 33.66 -5.01 4.85
C PHE A 437 34.48 -3.96 4.10
N PHE A 438 34.63 -2.77 4.67
CA PHE A 438 35.28 -1.62 4.05
C PHE A 438 36.24 -0.92 5.00
N PHE A 439 37.25 -0.26 4.44
CA PHE A 439 38.13 0.65 5.17
C PHE A 439 37.81 2.10 4.86
N THR A 440 37.89 2.94 5.89
CA THR A 440 37.70 4.39 5.76
C THR A 440 38.70 5.15 6.63
N GLU A 441 39.05 6.35 6.16
CA GLU A 441 40.01 7.26 6.78
C GLU A 441 39.29 8.56 7.10
N ASN A 442 39.47 9.11 8.31
CA ASN A 442 38.53 10.10 8.82
C ASN A 442 39.13 11.46 9.20
N LEU A 443 40.44 11.68 9.04
CA LEU A 443 41.04 12.84 9.68
C LEU A 443 41.20 14.12 8.87
N ASN A 444 41.66 14.19 7.60
CA ASN A 444 41.97 15.55 7.08
C ASN A 444 42.19 15.80 5.57
N SER A 445 41.68 15.00 4.63
CA SER A 445 41.97 15.33 3.22
C SER A 445 40.85 15.05 2.24
N ILE A 446 40.68 16.03 1.34
CA ILE A 446 39.85 16.03 0.12
C ILE A 446 40.13 14.81 -0.79
N SER A 447 41.22 14.06 -0.55
CA SER A 447 41.50 12.75 -1.16
C SER A 447 40.57 11.62 -0.69
N ASN A 448 39.79 11.83 0.38
CA ASN A 448 39.01 10.78 1.06
C ASN A 448 37.65 10.48 0.41
N ASP A 449 37.23 11.28 -0.57
CA ASP A 449 35.97 11.05 -1.30
C ASP A 449 35.96 9.67 -2.00
N ILE A 450 37.12 9.12 -2.37
CA ILE A 450 37.23 7.81 -3.05
C ILE A 450 36.96 6.64 -2.09
N LYS A 451 37.52 6.64 -0.88
CA LYS A 451 37.34 5.52 0.07
C LYS A 451 35.97 5.54 0.76
N VAL A 452 35.33 6.72 0.88
CA VAL A 452 33.95 6.83 1.35
C VAL A 452 32.95 6.42 0.26
N ALA A 453 33.30 6.54 -1.02
CA ALA A 453 32.42 6.17 -2.12
C ALA A 453 32.05 4.68 -2.12
N GLU A 454 33.00 3.78 -1.86
CA GLU A 454 32.79 2.33 -1.94
C GLU A 454 31.65 1.81 -1.06
N PRO A 455 31.65 2.05 0.27
CA PRO A 455 30.54 1.60 1.13
C PRO A 455 29.22 2.28 0.73
N VAL A 456 29.24 3.55 0.32
CA VAL A 456 28.03 4.30 -0.08
C VAL A 456 27.44 3.72 -1.36
N GLU A 457 28.25 3.52 -2.40
CA GLU A 457 27.81 2.95 -3.67
C GLU A 457 27.29 1.52 -3.48
N TRP A 458 27.96 0.72 -2.64
CA TRP A 458 27.49 -0.62 -2.30
C TRP A 458 26.11 -0.59 -1.63
N ILE A 459 25.92 0.27 -0.61
CA ILE A 459 24.63 0.41 0.07
C ILE A 459 23.54 0.90 -0.89
N LEU A 460 23.82 1.94 -1.67
CA LEU A 460 22.84 2.51 -2.61
C LEU A 460 22.50 1.58 -3.77
N ASN A 461 23.37 0.64 -4.13
CA ASN A 461 23.05 -0.41 -5.10
C ASN A 461 22.15 -1.50 -4.52
N LYS A 462 22.14 -1.68 -3.20
CA LYS A 462 21.30 -2.66 -2.51
C LYS A 462 19.93 -2.12 -2.09
N VAL A 463 19.74 -0.80 -2.14
CA VAL A 463 18.51 -0.09 -1.72
C VAL A 463 17.91 0.73 -2.88
#